data_AF-A0A455UCB3-F1
#
_entry.id   AF-A0A455UCB3-F1
#
_cell.length_a   1.000
_cell.length_b   1.000
_cell.length_c   1.000
_cell.angle_alpha   90.00
_cell.angle_beta   90.00
_cell.angle_gamma   90.00
#
_symmetry.space_group_name_H-M   'P 1'
#
loop_
_entity.id
_entity.type
_entity.pdbx_description
1 polymer ?
#
loop_
_entity_poly.entity_id
_entity_poly.type
_entity_poly.pdbx_seq_one_letter_code
_entity_poly.pdbx_strand_id
1 'polypeptide(L)'
;MVGLCYGTYALAYAGLLDNKRASTHWLAEQDFSRRFPKVKLDTNALYVEEDRLVTSAGTAAGLDCCLFLVREYYGAQIANKVARVMVVAPHREGGQAQFIEQPVATSTQDAHINRLLDYLRRKPNRFA
;
A
#
# COMPACT_ATOMS: atom_id res chain seq x y z
N MET A 1 7.24 16.96 -1.94
CA MET A 1 5.88 17.09 -1.34
C MET A 1 5.37 15.71 -1.00
N VAL A 2 4.45 15.61 -0.04
CA VAL A 2 3.93 14.31 0.43
C VAL A 2 2.41 14.32 0.39
N GLY A 3 1.82 13.30 -0.23
CA GLY A 3 0.37 13.07 -0.27
C GLY A 3 0.04 11.72 0.35
N LEU A 4 -0.49 11.73 1.57
CA LEU A 4 -0.80 10.49 2.28
C LEU A 4 -2.25 10.06 2.01
N CYS A 5 -2.47 8.80 1.64
CA CYS A 5 -3.80 8.23 1.43
C CYS A 5 -4.58 9.02 0.35
N TYR A 6 -5.66 9.71 0.71
CA TYR A 6 -6.41 10.59 -0.20
C TYR A 6 -5.68 11.91 -0.49
N GLY A 7 -4.62 12.24 0.24
CA GLY A 7 -3.75 13.39 -0.06
C GLY A 7 -3.14 13.34 -1.47
N THR A 8 -3.05 12.15 -2.05
CA THR A 8 -2.66 11.95 -3.46
C THR A 8 -3.59 12.70 -4.43
N TYR A 9 -4.89 12.86 -4.12
CA TYR A 9 -5.83 13.62 -4.96
C TYR A 9 -5.43 15.09 -5.07
N ALA A 10 -5.00 15.72 -3.96
CA ALA A 10 -4.59 17.12 -3.98
C ALA A 10 -3.37 17.33 -4.89
N LEU A 11 -2.40 16.41 -4.84
CA LEU A 11 -1.23 16.44 -5.72
C LEU A 11 -1.61 16.20 -7.19
N ALA A 12 -2.58 15.32 -7.45
CA ALA A 12 -3.07 15.03 -8.80
C ALA A 12 -3.83 16.23 -9.40
N TYR A 13 -4.73 16.85 -8.64
CA TYR A 13 -5.44 18.07 -9.09
C TYR A 13 -4.50 19.26 -9.32
N ALA A 14 -3.38 19.33 -8.60
CA ALA A 14 -2.32 20.30 -8.84
C ALA A 14 -1.47 20.01 -10.10
N GLY A 15 -1.72 18.88 -10.79
CA GLY A 15 -0.96 18.47 -11.98
C GLY A 15 0.44 17.93 -11.68
N LEU A 16 0.78 17.71 -10.41
CA LEU A 16 2.14 17.34 -10.00
C LEU A 16 2.48 15.88 -10.31
N LEU A 17 1.46 15.02 -10.44
CA LEU A 17 1.60 13.58 -10.64
C LEU A 17 1.48 13.13 -12.11
N ASP A 18 1.28 14.06 -13.05
CA ASP A 18 1.15 13.73 -14.48
C ASP A 18 2.37 12.94 -14.98
N ASN A 19 2.11 11.75 -15.52
CA ASN A 19 3.10 10.76 -16.03
C ASN A 19 4.03 10.13 -14.98
N LYS A 20 3.81 10.41 -13.69
CA LYS A 20 4.58 9.86 -12.57
C LYS A 20 3.86 8.72 -11.88
N ARG A 21 4.61 7.86 -11.18
CA ARG A 21 4.02 6.85 -10.31
C ARG A 21 3.44 7.49 -9.06
N ALA A 22 2.36 6.90 -8.58
CA ALA A 22 1.74 7.28 -7.32
C ALA A 22 1.09 6.07 -6.66
N SER A 23 0.80 6.16 -5.37
CA SER A 23 -0.06 5.24 -4.64
C SER A 23 -1.19 6.02 -3.94
N THR A 24 -2.33 5.37 -3.75
CA THR A 24 -3.45 5.88 -2.96
C THR A 24 -4.14 4.73 -2.26
N HIS A 25 -5.14 5.03 -1.44
CA HIS A 25 -5.89 4.01 -0.72
C HIS A 25 -6.61 3.07 -1.70
N TRP A 26 -6.58 1.75 -1.48
CA TRP A 26 -7.17 0.75 -2.37
C TRP A 26 -8.65 1.02 -2.74
N LEU A 27 -9.48 1.42 -1.77
CA LEU A 27 -10.87 1.86 -1.99
C LEU A 27 -11.03 2.97 -3.03
N ALA A 28 -9.99 3.77 -3.25
CA ALA A 28 -9.99 4.93 -4.12
C ALA A 28 -9.38 4.67 -5.49
N GLU A 29 -8.75 3.50 -5.72
CA GLU A 29 -7.97 3.22 -6.93
C GLU A 29 -8.80 3.38 -8.21
N GLN A 30 -10.01 2.81 -8.23
CA GLN A 30 -10.86 2.87 -9.41
C GLN A 30 -11.32 4.30 -9.74
N ASP A 31 -11.69 5.09 -8.72
CA ASP A 31 -12.07 6.49 -8.91
C ASP A 31 -10.85 7.34 -9.33
N PHE A 32 -9.72 7.14 -8.66
CA PHE A 32 -8.49 7.87 -8.92
C PHE A 32 -7.99 7.64 -10.36
N SER A 33 -7.89 6.39 -10.80
CA SER A 33 -7.47 6.05 -12.17
C SER A 33 -8.40 6.61 -13.24
N ARG A 34 -9.71 6.71 -12.96
CA ARG A 34 -10.67 7.34 -13.88
C ARG A 34 -10.49 8.85 -13.98
N ARG A 35 -10.23 9.52 -12.86
CA ARG A 35 -10.06 10.99 -12.81
C ARG A 35 -8.71 11.45 -13.34
N PHE A 36 -7.65 10.67 -13.10
CA PHE A 36 -6.27 11.04 -13.39
C PHE A 36 -5.57 9.99 -14.27
N PRO A 37 -6.02 9.79 -15.52
CA PRO A 37 -5.51 8.71 -16.38
C PRO A 37 -4.04 8.87 -16.77
N LYS A 38 -3.44 10.06 -16.57
CA LYS A 38 -2.01 10.30 -16.81
C LYS A 38 -1.13 9.86 -15.65
N VAL A 39 -1.69 9.62 -14.47
CA VAL A 39 -0.94 9.17 -13.29
C VAL A 39 -0.76 7.66 -13.38
N LYS A 40 0.47 7.18 -13.20
CA LYS A 40 0.80 5.74 -13.21
C LYS A 40 0.53 5.16 -11.83
N LEU A 41 -0.74 4.92 -11.51
CA LEU A 41 -1.13 4.42 -10.21
C LEU A 41 -0.58 3.00 -9.96
N ASP A 42 0.21 2.85 -8.90
CA ASP A 42 0.71 1.57 -8.38
C ASP A 42 -0.21 1.11 -7.25
N THR A 43 -1.12 0.19 -7.58
CA THR A 43 -2.15 -0.32 -6.65
C THR A 43 -1.58 -1.27 -5.59
N ASN A 44 -0.34 -1.73 -5.78
CA ASN A 44 0.29 -2.64 -4.84
C ASN A 44 1.16 -1.89 -3.83
N ALA A 45 1.79 -0.78 -4.21
CA ALA A 45 2.74 -0.10 -3.34
C ALA A 45 2.11 0.49 -2.06
N LEU A 46 2.76 0.27 -0.90
CA LEU A 46 2.48 0.99 0.34
C LEU A 46 2.77 2.49 0.20
N TYR A 47 3.90 2.83 -0.41
CA TYR A 47 4.22 4.19 -0.79
C TYR A 47 5.16 4.22 -1.99
N VAL A 48 5.12 5.33 -2.73
CA VAL A 48 5.93 5.58 -3.92
C VAL A 48 6.64 6.91 -3.75
N GLU A 49 7.94 6.94 -4.02
CA GLU A 49 8.71 8.16 -4.23
C GLU A 49 9.09 8.27 -5.71
N GLU A 50 8.79 9.42 -6.31
CA GLU A 50 9.20 9.75 -7.68
C GLU A 50 9.38 11.27 -7.80
N ASP A 51 10.54 11.72 -8.27
CA ASP A 51 10.87 13.13 -8.49
C ASP A 51 10.56 14.04 -7.28
N ARG A 52 10.93 13.64 -6.06
CA ARG A 52 10.65 14.37 -4.81
C ARG A 52 9.18 14.49 -4.45
N LEU A 53 8.30 13.72 -5.08
CA LEU A 53 6.92 13.52 -4.68
C LEU A 53 6.80 12.16 -4.01
N VAL A 54 6.24 12.14 -2.82
CA VAL A 54 5.97 10.89 -2.10
C VAL A 54 4.47 10.76 -1.94
N THR A 55 3.93 9.59 -2.28
CA THR A 55 2.52 9.27 -2.10
C THR A 55 2.38 7.96 -1.35
N SER A 56 1.37 7.82 -0.50
CA SER A 56 1.14 6.59 0.24
C SER A 56 -0.27 6.06 0.04
N ALA A 57 -0.41 4.75 0.24
CA ALA A 57 -1.68 4.09 0.42
C ALA A 57 -2.33 4.47 1.77
N GLY A 58 -3.21 3.61 2.28
CA GLY A 58 -3.98 3.84 3.50
C GLY A 58 -3.15 4.04 4.79
N THR A 59 -3.84 4.21 5.91
CA THR A 59 -3.27 4.71 7.18
C THR A 59 -1.96 4.04 7.60
N ALA A 60 -1.90 2.69 7.61
CA ALA A 60 -0.70 1.98 8.01
C ALA A 60 0.48 2.25 7.06
N ALA A 61 0.22 2.29 5.75
CA ALA A 61 1.21 2.62 4.74
C ALA A 61 1.67 4.08 4.82
N GLY A 62 0.80 4.98 5.27
CA GLY A 62 1.16 6.36 5.62
C GLY A 62 2.17 6.44 6.76
N LEU A 63 2.08 5.55 7.76
CA LEU A 63 3.09 5.48 8.82
C LEU A 63 4.43 4.96 8.29
N ASP A 64 4.42 3.94 7.42
CA ASP A 64 5.64 3.47 6.76
C ASP A 64 6.27 4.58 5.92
N CYS A 65 5.46 5.33 5.17
CA CYS A 65 5.90 6.50 4.39
C CYS A 65 6.55 7.57 5.28
N CYS A 66 5.97 7.87 6.45
CA CYS A 66 6.57 8.82 7.39
C CYS A 66 7.91 8.30 7.94
N LEU A 67 8.01 7.01 8.27
CA LEU A 67 9.26 6.39 8.73
C LEU A 67 10.32 6.35 7.63
N PHE A 68 9.90 6.15 6.37
CA PHE A 68 10.75 6.25 5.19
C PHE A 68 11.39 7.64 5.11
N LEU A 69 10.57 8.70 5.20
CA LEU A 69 11.07 10.08 5.16
C LEU A 69 12.02 10.37 6.33
N VAL A 70 11.69 9.95 7.55
CA VAL A 70 12.58 10.12 8.70
C VAL A 70 13.91 9.42 8.46
N ARG A 71 13.89 8.22 7.87
CA ARG A 71 15.11 7.48 7.52
C ARG A 71 15.95 8.21 6.48
N GLU A 72 15.32 8.75 5.43
CA GLU A 72 16.03 9.49 4.38
C GLU A 72 16.72 10.75 4.92
N TYR A 73 16.07 11.48 5.83
CA TYR A 73 16.61 12.74 6.36
C TYR A 73 17.53 12.57 7.58
N TYR A 74 17.30 11.55 8.40
CA TYR A 74 17.94 11.41 9.72
C TYR A 74 18.59 10.04 9.95
N GLY A 75 18.56 9.16 8.97
CA GLY A 75 19.16 7.84 9.02
C GLY A 75 18.34 6.79 9.79
N ALA A 76 18.72 5.53 9.61
CA ALA A 76 17.98 4.37 10.11
C ALA A 76 17.89 4.30 11.65
N GLN A 77 18.91 4.79 12.37
CA GLN A 77 18.91 4.76 13.84
C GLN A 77 17.80 5.62 14.44
N ILE A 78 17.60 6.83 13.91
CA ILE A 78 16.56 7.76 14.35
C ILE A 78 15.18 7.23 13.93
N ALA A 79 15.03 6.76 12.69
CA ALA A 79 13.77 6.16 12.23
C ALA A 79 13.33 4.98 13.12
N ASN A 80 14.26 4.09 13.49
CA ASN A 80 13.97 2.97 14.39
C ASN A 80 13.60 3.42 15.82
N LYS A 81 14.18 4.52 16.30
CA LYS A 81 13.79 5.12 17.59
C LYS A 81 12.36 5.66 17.52
N VAL A 82 12.00 6.36 16.45
CA VAL A 82 10.65 6.89 16.23
C VAL A 82 9.63 5.75 16.12
N ALA A 83 9.92 4.70 15.35
CA ALA A 83 9.04 3.53 15.22
C ALA A 83 8.72 2.88 16.59
N ARG A 84 9.73 2.74 17.47
CA ARG A 84 9.55 2.23 18.83
C ARG A 84 8.66 3.12 19.69
N VAL A 85 8.81 4.45 19.60
CA VAL A 85 7.95 5.40 20.32
C VAL A 85 6.50 5.31 19.83
N MET A 86 6.31 5.11 18.53
CA MET A 86 4.98 4.95 17.91
C MET A 86 4.36 3.57 18.13
N VAL A 87 5.10 2.60 18.69
CA VAL A 87 4.68 1.20 18.88
C VAL A 87 4.27 0.56 17.55
N VAL A 88 5.07 0.80 16.51
CA VAL A 88 4.90 0.19 15.18
C VAL A 88 6.11 -0.64 14.79
N ALA A 89 5.94 -1.53 13.81
CA ALA A 89 7.05 -2.32 13.27
C ALA A 89 8.14 -1.39 12.70
N PRO A 90 9.43 -1.80 12.76
CA PRO A 90 10.48 -1.11 12.01
C PRO A 90 10.09 -1.06 10.52
N HIS A 91 10.16 0.13 9.94
CA HIS A 91 9.86 0.48 8.55
C HIS A 91 9.69 -0.71 7.57
N ARG A 92 8.49 -0.81 6.98
CA ARG A 92 8.22 -1.69 5.83
C ARG A 92 8.63 -1.01 4.53
N GLU A 93 9.16 -1.75 3.57
CA GLU A 93 9.53 -1.17 2.28
C GLU A 93 8.32 -0.79 1.43
N GLY A 94 8.41 0.34 0.73
CA GLY A 94 7.30 0.91 -0.04
C GLY A 94 6.76 0.05 -1.17
N GLY A 95 7.61 -0.81 -1.75
CA GLY A 95 7.21 -1.76 -2.79
C GLY A 95 6.42 -2.97 -2.29
N GLN A 96 6.20 -3.11 -0.98
CA GLN A 96 5.37 -4.18 -0.45
C GLN A 96 3.90 -3.98 -0.84
N ALA A 97 3.19 -5.09 -1.04
CA ALA A 97 1.77 -5.09 -1.36
C ALA A 97 0.92 -4.51 -0.21
N GLN A 98 -0.10 -3.73 -0.54
CA GLN A 98 -1.18 -3.40 0.39
C GLN A 98 -1.87 -4.69 0.89
N PHE A 99 -2.38 -4.67 2.13
CA PHE A 99 -3.23 -5.74 2.66
C PHE A 99 -4.61 -5.65 2.00
N ILE A 100 -4.71 -6.19 0.79
CA ILE A 100 -5.97 -6.31 0.05
C ILE A 100 -6.51 -7.71 0.36
N GLU A 101 -7.78 -7.81 0.71
CA GLU A 101 -8.47 -9.10 0.81
C GLU A 101 -8.50 -9.72 -0.59
N GLN A 102 -7.52 -10.56 -0.90
CA GLN A 102 -7.50 -11.28 -2.16
C GLN A 102 -8.55 -12.40 -2.07
N PRO A 103 -9.54 -12.41 -2.98
CA PRO A 103 -10.49 -13.51 -3.01
C PRO A 103 -9.73 -14.81 -3.23
N VAL A 104 -9.90 -15.76 -2.31
CA VAL A 104 -9.32 -17.10 -2.42
C VAL A 104 -9.79 -17.71 -3.73
N ALA A 105 -8.85 -18.00 -4.64
CA ALA A 105 -9.14 -18.53 -5.97
C ALA A 105 -10.20 -19.64 -5.90
N THR A 106 -11.29 -19.49 -6.64
CA THR A 106 -12.42 -20.44 -6.64
C THR A 106 -12.00 -21.82 -7.11
N SER A 107 -11.03 -21.90 -8.02
CA SER A 107 -10.39 -23.13 -8.48
C SER A 107 -8.99 -22.85 -9.06
N THR A 108 -8.16 -23.88 -9.12
CA THR A 108 -6.84 -23.91 -9.76
C THR A 108 -6.78 -25.08 -10.76
N GLN A 109 -5.69 -25.21 -11.54
CA GLN A 109 -5.49 -26.37 -12.42
C GLN A 109 -5.17 -27.67 -11.66
N ASP A 110 -4.91 -27.59 -10.36
CA ASP A 110 -4.53 -28.72 -9.51
C ASP A 110 -5.73 -29.24 -8.72
N ALA A 111 -6.16 -30.47 -9.02
CA ALA A 111 -7.31 -31.11 -8.40
C ALA A 111 -7.12 -31.46 -6.91
N HIS A 112 -5.89 -31.55 -6.42
CA HIS A 112 -5.59 -31.77 -5.00
C HIS A 112 -5.72 -30.46 -4.23
N ILE A 113 -5.23 -29.36 -4.79
CA ILE A 113 -5.41 -28.01 -4.23
C ILE A 113 -6.90 -27.65 -4.18
N ASN A 114 -7.66 -27.93 -5.24
CA ASN A 114 -9.10 -27.69 -5.28
C ASN A 114 -9.85 -28.45 -4.16
N ARG A 115 -9.49 -29.71 -3.91
CA ARG A 115 -10.08 -30.50 -2.82
C ARG A 115 -9.79 -29.91 -1.43
N LEU A 116 -8.59 -29.39 -1.22
CA LEU A 116 -8.23 -28.71 0.01
C LEU A 116 -9.00 -27.40 0.19
N LEU A 117 -9.10 -26.59 -0.87
CA LEU A 117 -9.87 -25.34 -0.86
C LEU A 117 -11.35 -25.59 -0.53
N ASP A 118 -11.95 -26.64 -1.11
CA ASP A 118 -13.33 -27.04 -0.80
C ASP A 118 -13.49 -27.54 0.64
N TYR A 119 -12.51 -28.28 1.16
CA TYR A 119 -12.52 -28.72 2.56
C TYR A 119 -12.48 -27.55 3.54
N LEU A 120 -11.60 -26.56 3.29
CA LEU A 120 -11.45 -25.37 4.12
C LEU A 120 -12.69 -24.46 4.06
N ARG A 121 -13.28 -24.27 2.88
CA ARG A 121 -14.54 -23.52 2.71
C ARG A 121 -15.70 -24.13 3.50
N ARG A 122 -15.74 -25.46 3.62
CA ARG A 122 -16.79 -26.17 4.36
C ARG A 122 -16.57 -26.15 5.89
N LYS A 123 -15.41 -25.71 6.40
CA LYS A 123 -15.11 -25.64 7.84
C LYS A 123 -14.38 -24.33 8.21
N PRO A 124 -15.09 -23.20 8.31
CA PRO A 124 -14.44 -21.89 8.51
C PRO A 124 -13.77 -21.69 9.88
N ASN A 125 -14.22 -22.39 10.94
CA ASN A 125 -13.80 -22.11 12.32
C ASN A 125 -13.46 -23.39 13.09
N ARG A 126 -12.19 -23.78 13.13
CA ARG A 126 -11.68 -24.78 14.10
C ARG A 126 -10.42 -24.37 14.85
N PHE A 127 -10.03 -23.10 14.76
CA PHE A 127 -8.94 -22.51 15.55
C PHE A 127 -9.43 -21.20 16.16
N ALA A 128 -10.27 -21.31 17.18
CA ALA A 128 -10.54 -20.27 18.17
C ALA A 128 -10.41 -20.94 19.54
#